data_AF-A0A377ZMU1-F1
#
_entry.id   AF-A0A377ZMU1-F1
#
_cell.length_a   1.000
_cell.length_b   1.000
_cell.length_c   1.000
_cell.angle_alpha   90.00
_cell.angle_beta   90.00
_cell.angle_gamma   90.00
#
_symmetry.space_group_name_H-M   'P 1'
#
loop_
_entity.id
_entity.type
_entity.pdbx_description
1 polymer ?
#
loop_
_entity_poly.entity_id
_entity_poly.type
_entity_poly.pdbx_seq_one_letter_code
_entity_poly.pdbx_strand_id
1 'polypeptide(L)' 'MREAASHGLTVIRLQPQGKRLQITLQPCAFQALIDWLDAPAMRGVNAISLSVTGQPSRPGWVTVNHLLLERDDEG' A
#
# COMPACT_ATOMS: atom_id res chain seq x y z
N MET A 1 4.38 5.23 7.77
CA MET A 1 3.14 6.04 7.97
C MET A 1 3.23 7.41 7.31
N ARG A 2 4.32 8.16 7.51
CA ARG A 2 4.48 9.50 6.91
C ARG A 2 4.40 9.49 5.37
N GLU A 3 5.02 8.50 4.73
CA GLU A 3 5.02 8.38 3.26
C GLU A 3 3.65 8.03 2.67
N ALA A 4 2.90 7.11 3.27
CA ALA A 4 1.55 6.81 2.78
C ALA A 4 0.65 8.07 2.86
N ALA A 5 0.75 8.82 3.96
CA ALA A 5 -0.02 10.04 4.16
C ALA A 5 0.39 11.18 3.21
N SER A 6 1.68 11.33 2.88
CA SER A 6 2.13 12.34 1.91
C SER A 6 1.63 12.07 0.49
N HIS A 7 1.32 10.82 0.17
CA HIS A 7 0.67 10.40 -1.07
C HIS A 7 -0.87 10.38 -0.99
N GLY A 8 -1.47 10.88 0.10
CA GLY A 8 -2.93 10.91 0.26
C GLY A 8 -3.58 9.57 0.60
N LEU A 9 -2.79 8.59 1.04
CA LEU A 9 -3.28 7.30 1.53
C LEU A 9 -3.51 7.35 3.03
N THR A 10 -4.65 6.81 3.48
CA THR A 10 -4.95 6.69 4.91
C THR A 10 -4.78 5.25 5.38
N VAL A 11 -3.77 5.02 6.23
CA VAL A 11 -3.50 3.71 6.83
C VAL A 11 -4.45 3.50 8.01
N ILE A 12 -5.28 2.46 7.93
CA ILE A 12 -6.17 2.04 9.01
C ILE A 12 -5.45 1.10 9.98
N ARG A 13 -4.62 0.19 9.46
CA ARG A 13 -3.98 -0.83 10.27
C ARG A 13 -2.64 -1.25 9.70
N LEU A 14 -1.72 -1.54 10.61
CA LEU A 14 -0.44 -2.19 10.35
C LEU A 14 -0.37 -3.48 11.15
N GLN A 15 -0.02 -4.59 10.51
CA GLN A 15 0.10 -5.91 11.13
C GLN A 15 1.43 -6.55 10.73
N PRO A 16 2.44 -6.49 11.60
CA PRO A 16 3.71 -7.20 11.39
C PRO A 16 3.51 -8.72 11.39
N GLN A 17 4.18 -9.42 10.48
CA GLN A 17 4.16 -10.88 10.32
C GLN A 17 5.60 -11.38 10.03
N GLY A 18 6.49 -11.24 11.01
CA GLY A 18 7.92 -11.49 10.83
C GLY A 18 8.56 -10.40 9.95
N LYS A 19 9.14 -10.80 8.81
CA LYS A 19 9.74 -9.88 7.82
C LYS A 19 8.71 -9.13 6.97
N ARG A 20 7.44 -9.51 7.11
CA ARG A 20 6.33 -8.97 6.33
C ARG A 20 5.49 -8.00 7.14
N LEU A 21 4.81 -7.11 6.43
CA LEU A 21 3.90 -6.13 6.97
C LEU A 21 2.62 -6.13 6.16
N GLN A 22 1.52 -6.58 6.76
CA GLN A 22 0.20 -6.41 6.17
C GLN A 22 -0.33 -5.02 6.50
N ILE A 23 -0.84 -4.33 5.48
CA ILE A 23 -1.34 -2.96 5.57
C ILE A 23 -2.80 -2.95 5.16
N THR A 24 -3.62 -2.30 5.97
CA THR A 24 -5.01 -1.98 5.63
C THR A 24 -5.11 -0.49 5.36
N LEU A 25 -5.65 -0.13 4.20
CA LEU A 25 -5.86 1.26 3.76
C LEU A 25 -7.36 1.55 3.69
N GLN A 26 -7.74 2.82 3.89
CA GLN A 26 -9.03 3.29 3.38
C GLN A 26 -9.04 3.21 1.84
N PRO A 27 -10.22 3.15 1.20
CA PRO A 27 -10.29 3.31 -0.24
C PRO A 27 -9.55 4.57 -0.69
N CYS A 28 -8.84 4.48 -1.80
CA CYS A 28 -7.95 5.53 -2.27
C CYS A 28 -7.97 5.61 -3.80
N ALA A 29 -7.41 6.71 -4.34
CA ALA A 29 -7.15 6.78 -5.77
C ALA A 29 -6.11 5.72 -6.15
N PHE A 30 -6.37 4.97 -7.22
CA PHE A 30 -5.44 3.94 -7.69
C PHE A 30 -4.07 4.52 -8.04
N GLN A 31 -4.04 5.69 -8.68
CA GLN A 31 -2.78 6.37 -8.99
C GLN A 31 -1.96 6.68 -7.73
N ALA A 32 -2.60 7.21 -6.69
CA ALA A 32 -1.91 7.52 -5.43
C ALA A 32 -1.33 6.27 -4.76
N LEU A 33 -2.00 5.12 -4.88
CA LEU A 33 -1.49 3.83 -4.40
C LEU A 33 -0.23 3.42 -5.17
N ILE A 34 -0.24 3.52 -6.50
CA ILE A 34 0.93 3.18 -7.33
C ILE A 34 2.08 4.15 -7.07
N ASP A 35 1.82 5.46 -7.05
CA ASP A 35 2.84 6.49 -6.79
C ASP A 35 3.51 6.28 -5.43
N TRP A 36 2.76 5.85 -4.42
CA TRP A 36 3.33 5.53 -3.11
C TRP A 36 4.19 4.28 -3.16
N LEU A 37 3.74 3.20 -3.82
CA LEU A 37 4.53 1.97 -3.96
C LEU A 37 5.82 2.18 -4.75
N ASP A 38 5.81 3.07 -5.74
CA ASP A 38 6.97 3.45 -6.55
C ASP A 38 7.84 4.55 -5.92
N ALA A 39 7.44 5.09 -4.75
CA ALA A 39 8.15 6.19 -4.12
C ALA A 39 9.58 5.78 -3.71
N PRO A 40 10.57 6.70 -3.77
CA PRO A 40 11.95 6.40 -3.35
C PRO A 40 12.06 5.87 -1.92
N ALA A 41 11.15 6.29 -1.02
CA ALA A 41 11.11 5.83 0.36
C ALA A 41 10.64 4.37 0.52
N MET A 42 10.10 3.76 -0.55
CA MET A 42 9.74 2.34 -0.62
C MET A 42 10.88 1.48 -1.17
N ARG A 43 12.05 2.06 -1.50
CA ARG A 43 13.23 1.26 -1.90
C ARG A 43 13.57 0.22 -0.84
N GLY A 44 13.77 -1.02 -1.28
CA GLY A 44 14.00 -2.18 -0.40
C GLY A 44 12.73 -2.69 0.31
N VAL A 45 11.54 -2.18 -0.03
CA VAL A 45 10.25 -2.70 0.44
C VAL A 45 9.40 -3.09 -0.76
N ASN A 46 9.16 -4.38 -0.91
CA ASN A 46 8.43 -4.94 -2.04
C ASN A 46 6.99 -5.26 -1.67
N ALA A 47 6.05 -4.90 -2.54
CA ALA A 47 4.67 -5.37 -2.46
C ALA A 47 4.58 -6.80 -2.99
N ILE A 48 4.71 -7.79 -2.10
CA ILE A 48 4.69 -9.21 -2.46
C ILE A 48 3.28 -9.74 -2.71
N SER A 49 2.24 -9.01 -2.29
CA SER A 49 0.85 -9.29 -2.65
C SER A 49 0.03 -8.01 -2.62
N LEU A 50 -0.67 -7.74 -3.73
CA LEU A 50 -1.63 -6.65 -3.85
C LEU A 50 -2.90 -7.16 -4.52
N SER A 51 -4.05 -6.96 -3.88
CA SER A 51 -5.37 -7.18 -4.44
C SER A 51 -6.22 -5.92 -4.26
N VAL A 52 -6.82 -5.46 -5.36
CA VAL A 52 -7.67 -4.28 -5.39
C VAL A 52 -8.98 -4.57 -6.11
N THR A 53 -10.02 -3.83 -5.74
CA THR A 53 -11.30 -3.81 -6.45
C THR A 53 -11.64 -2.36 -6.78
N GLY A 54 -11.93 -2.08 -8.06
CA GLY A 54 -12.39 -0.76 -8.48
C GLY A 54 -13.71 -0.39 -7.82
N GLN A 55 -13.86 0.88 -7.43
CA GLN A 55 -15.10 1.39 -6.85
C GLN A 55 -16.08 1.82 -7.97
N PRO A 56 -17.22 1.14 -8.15
CA PRO A 56 -18.12 1.42 -9.28
C PRO A 56 -18.70 2.84 -9.25
N SER A 57 -18.94 3.38 -8.05
CA SER A 57 -19.47 4.73 -7.84
C SER A 57 -18.42 5.84 -7.97
N ARG A 58 -17.13 5.49 -8.10
CA ARG A 58 -16.04 6.46 -8.13
C ARG A 58 -14.90 5.96 -9.03
N PRO A 59 -14.95 6.23 -10.34
CA PRO A 59 -13.89 5.84 -11.27
C PRO A 59 -12.52 6.32 -10.82
N GLY A 60 -11.50 5.47 -11.03
CA GLY A 60 -10.13 5.73 -10.59
C GLY A 60 -9.87 5.49 -9.10
N TRP A 61 -10.89 5.18 -8.30
CA TRP A 61 -10.73 4.76 -6.90
C TRP A 61 -10.82 3.26 -6.74
N VAL A 62 -10.09 2.74 -5.76
CA VAL A 62 -10.03 1.32 -5.43
C VAL A 62 -10.20 1.07 -3.94
N THR A 63 -10.82 -0.05 -3.61
CA THR A 63 -10.70 -0.68 -2.30
C THR A 63 -9.48 -1.62 -2.34
N VAL A 64 -8.58 -1.47 -1.37
CA VAL A 64 -7.44 -2.38 -1.20
C VAL A 64 -7.88 -3.54 -0.33
N ASN A 65 -8.08 -4.71 -0.94
CA ASN A 65 -8.55 -5.90 -0.24
C ASN A 65 -7.41 -6.58 0.52
N HIS A 66 -6.22 -6.55 -0.07
CA HIS A 66 -5.03 -7.15 0.50
C HIS A 66 -3.80 -6.38 0.04
N LEU A 67 -2.96 -5.98 1.00
CA LEU A 67 -1.64 -5.42 0.73
C LEU A 67 -0.66 -6.01 1.73
N LEU A 68 0.30 -6.77 1.22
CA LEU A 68 1.38 -7.36 1.98
C LEU A 68 2.71 -6.84 1.44
N LEU A 69 3.46 -6.19 2.31
CA LEU A 69 4.79 -5.72 2.02
C LEU A 69 5.83 -6.64 2.68
N GLU A 70 6.98 -6.79 2.06
CA GLU A 70 8.15 -7.43 2.64
C GLU A 70 9.34 -6.50 2.46
N ARG A 71 10.21 -6.41 3.47
CA ARG A 71 11.47 -5.71 3.33
C ARG A 71 12.51 -6.68 2.83
N ASP A 72 13.26 -6.29 1.80
CA ASP A 72 14.45 -7.04 1.39
C ASP A 72 15.44 -7.04 2.55
N ASP A 73 15.93 -8.21 2.93
CA ASP A 73 17.13 -8.25 3.75
C ASP A 73 18.27 -7.83 2.83
N GLU A 74 18.88 -6.66 3.08
CA GLU A 74 20.26 -6.45 2.63
C GLU A 74 21.12 -7.48 3.36
N GLY A 75 21.35 -8.62 2.69
CA GLY A 75 22.37 -9.61 3.02
C GLY A 75 23.65 -9.33 2.27
#